data_AF-A0A7S0N4W4-F1
#
_entry.id   AF-A0A7S0N4W4-F1
#
_cell.length_a   1.000
_cell.length_b   1.000
_cell.length_c   1.000
_cell.angle_alpha   90.00
_cell.angle_beta   90.00
_cell.angle_gamma   90.00
#
_symmetry.space_group_name_H-M   'P 1'
#
loop_
_entity.id
_entity.type
_entity.pdbx_description
1 polymer ?
#
loop_
_entity_poly.entity_id
_entity_poly.type
_entity_poly.pdbx_seq_one_letter_code
_entity_poly.pdbx_strand_id
1 'polypeptide(L)'
;KIKGLSMSASVSHVADLGRQSVEQARETRRKIEIECSQKQEELRELVGVRYKDFIEAADTIAAMGIKAQDILSIASTLGELSSKLVSVSCDLETVDHGQNTQDLANKARDIFEITNASEKINASLDAGHFVDAAMILRRARATLKALVKVPTPGTSRWLAHPYVHFKARSLLSAKLSTEVVSSAEEYL
;
A
#
# COMPACT_ATOMS: atom_id res chain seq x y z
N LYS A 1 50.00 89.27 1.25
CA LYS A 1 49.93 88.09 2.15
C LYS A 1 48.53 87.45 2.23
N ILE A 2 47.42 88.17 2.01
CA ILE A 2 46.05 87.65 2.24
C ILE A 2 45.54 86.68 1.14
N LYS A 3 45.97 86.83 -0.12
CA LYS A 3 45.56 85.94 -1.24
C LYS A 3 46.08 84.49 -1.13
N GLY A 4 47.21 84.25 -0.45
CA GLY A 4 47.79 82.90 -0.31
C GLY A 4 47.07 81.99 0.69
N LEU A 5 46.48 82.56 1.74
CA LEU A 5 45.73 81.82 2.76
C LEU A 5 44.35 81.39 2.24
N SER A 6 43.72 82.20 1.39
CA SER A 6 42.43 81.87 0.75
C SER A 6 42.56 80.71 -0.24
N MET A 7 43.61 80.69 -1.06
CA MET A 7 43.86 79.56 -1.97
C MET A 7 44.26 78.27 -1.23
N SER A 8 45.01 78.37 -0.13
CA SER A 8 45.40 77.22 0.68
C SER A 8 44.18 76.52 1.31
N ALA A 9 43.17 77.27 1.77
CA ALA A 9 41.95 76.73 2.35
C ALA A 9 41.02 76.09 1.29
N SER A 10 40.95 76.66 0.08
CA SER A 10 40.17 76.08 -1.02
C SER A 10 40.77 74.77 -1.51
N VAL A 11 42.10 74.67 -1.57
CA VAL A 11 42.80 73.45 -2.00
C VAL A 11 42.67 72.33 -0.98
N SER A 12 42.73 72.62 0.32
CA SER A 12 42.49 71.59 1.36
C SER A 12 41.06 71.08 1.33
N HIS A 13 40.07 71.95 1.14
CA HIS A 13 38.67 71.55 1.08
C HIS A 13 38.35 70.66 -0.13
N VAL A 14 38.92 70.95 -1.30
CA VAL A 14 38.78 70.10 -2.50
C VAL A 14 39.45 68.74 -2.31
N ALA A 15 40.60 68.68 -1.61
CA ALA A 15 41.25 67.42 -1.29
C ALA A 15 40.44 66.58 -0.28
N ASP A 16 39.80 67.21 0.70
CA ASP A 16 38.93 66.56 1.68
C ASP A 16 37.66 66.00 1.04
N LEU A 17 37.03 66.76 0.12
CA LEU A 17 35.88 66.29 -0.68
C LEU A 17 36.25 65.09 -1.57
N GLY A 18 37.44 65.11 -2.19
CA GLY A 18 37.96 63.99 -2.96
C GLY A 18 38.19 62.74 -2.10
N ARG A 19 38.73 62.90 -0.89
CA ARG A 19 38.91 61.78 0.06
C ARG A 19 37.57 61.21 0.53
N GLN A 20 36.59 62.05 0.83
CA GLN A 20 35.25 61.61 1.21
C GLN A 20 34.55 60.83 0.07
N SER A 21 34.68 61.30 -1.17
CA SER A 21 34.15 60.60 -2.36
C SER A 21 34.79 59.23 -2.58
N VAL A 22 36.12 59.13 -2.44
CA VAL A 22 36.84 57.86 -2.56
C VAL A 22 36.46 56.89 -1.45
N GLU A 23 36.26 57.38 -0.22
CA GLU A 23 35.90 56.52 0.90
C GLU A 23 34.43 56.05 0.80
N GLN A 24 33.52 56.91 0.35
CA GLN A 24 32.15 56.52 0.00
C GLN A 24 32.13 55.46 -1.12
N ALA A 25 32.98 55.59 -2.14
CA ALA A 25 33.09 54.60 -3.21
C ALA A 25 33.59 53.24 -2.67
N ARG A 26 34.57 53.25 -1.75
CA ARG A 26 35.07 52.03 -1.11
C ARG A 26 34.03 51.37 -0.21
N GLU A 27 33.29 52.15 0.55
CA GLU A 27 32.23 51.64 1.41
C GLU A 27 31.08 51.05 0.60
N THR A 28 30.69 51.71 -0.50
CA THR A 28 29.72 51.18 -1.46
C THR A 28 30.22 49.88 -2.08
N ARG A 29 31.50 49.81 -2.48
CA ARG A 29 32.10 48.57 -3.00
C ARG A 29 32.05 47.43 -1.98
N ARG A 30 32.42 47.69 -0.72
CA ARG A 30 32.34 46.68 0.36
C ARG A 30 30.91 46.19 0.55
N LYS A 31 29.91 47.09 0.55
CA LYS A 31 28.50 46.70 0.64
C LYS A 31 28.08 45.81 -0.53
N ILE A 32 28.45 46.18 -1.75
CA ILE A 32 28.16 45.37 -2.94
C ILE A 32 28.84 44.00 -2.87
N GLU A 33 30.10 43.92 -2.43
CA GLU A 33 30.82 42.65 -2.25
C GLU A 33 30.11 41.73 -1.23
N ILE A 34 29.65 42.30 -0.11
CA ILE A 34 28.88 41.56 0.91
C ILE A 34 27.54 41.08 0.35
N GLU A 35 26.77 41.96 -0.29
CA GLU A 35 25.48 41.59 -0.90
C GLU A 35 25.64 40.54 -2.00
N CYS A 36 26.72 40.62 -2.79
CA CYS A 36 27.03 39.64 -3.82
C CYS A 36 27.31 38.27 -3.21
N SER A 37 28.12 38.23 -2.13
CA SER A 37 28.40 36.99 -1.41
C SER A 37 27.15 36.38 -0.78
N GLN A 38 26.25 37.21 -0.23
CA GLN A 38 24.98 36.74 0.36
C GLN A 38 24.06 36.17 -0.72
N LYS A 39 23.84 36.89 -1.82
CA LYS A 39 23.01 36.41 -2.94
C LYS A 39 23.57 35.15 -3.58
N GLN A 40 24.89 35.00 -3.63
CA GLN A 40 25.51 33.79 -4.14
C GLN A 40 25.22 32.58 -3.25
N GLU A 41 25.25 32.76 -1.92
CA GLU A 41 24.91 31.70 -0.97
C GLU A 41 23.41 31.37 -0.99
N GLU A 42 22.54 32.39 -1.05
CA GLU A 42 21.09 32.20 -1.20
C GLU A 42 20.76 31.43 -2.48
N LEU A 43 21.40 31.77 -3.61
CA LEU A 43 21.22 31.02 -4.86
C LEU A 43 21.72 29.57 -4.74
N ARG A 44 22.83 29.35 -4.03
CA ARG A 44 23.35 27.99 -3.80
C ARG A 44 22.36 27.15 -3.01
N GLU A 45 21.72 27.73 -2.00
CA GLU A 45 20.71 27.06 -1.19
C GLU A 45 19.43 26.81 -2.00
N LEU A 46 18.92 27.83 -2.70
CA LEU A 46 17.68 27.75 -3.48
C LEU A 46 17.78 26.72 -4.61
N VAL A 47 18.92 26.66 -5.29
CA VAL A 47 19.19 25.72 -6.38
C VAL A 47 19.56 24.34 -5.82
N GLY A 48 20.26 24.27 -4.69
CA GLY A 48 20.59 23.02 -4.01
C GLY A 48 19.34 22.24 -3.56
N VAL A 49 18.35 22.94 -3.01
CA VAL A 49 17.05 22.35 -2.65
C VAL A 49 16.36 21.79 -3.90
N ARG A 50 16.35 22.53 -5.02
CA ARG A 50 15.70 22.07 -6.25
C ARG A 50 16.41 20.88 -6.89
N TYR A 51 17.74 20.83 -6.89
CA TYR A 51 18.46 19.65 -7.37
C TYR A 51 18.20 18.43 -6.49
N LYS A 52 18.12 18.62 -5.17
CA LYS A 52 17.74 17.54 -4.25
C LYS A 52 16.33 17.04 -4.54
N ASP A 53 15.36 17.94 -4.73
CA ASP A 53 13.98 17.57 -5.08
C ASP A 53 13.94 16.76 -6.39
N PHE A 54 14.72 17.17 -7.41
CA PHE A 54 14.79 16.43 -8.68
C PHE A 54 15.38 15.03 -8.53
N ILE A 55 16.39 14.87 -7.67
CA ILE A 55 16.98 13.56 -7.37
C ILE A 55 15.97 12.68 -6.63
N GLU A 56 15.33 13.20 -5.59
CA GLU A 56 14.32 12.45 -4.82
C GLU A 56 13.12 12.05 -5.70
N ALA A 57 12.69 12.94 -6.60
CA ALA A 57 11.65 12.62 -7.58
C ALA A 57 12.11 11.52 -8.56
N ALA A 58 13.34 11.57 -9.05
CA ALA A 58 13.89 10.54 -9.93
C ALA A 58 13.99 9.18 -9.23
N ASP A 59 14.45 9.13 -7.99
CA ASP A 59 14.51 7.92 -7.17
C ASP A 59 13.11 7.35 -6.92
N THR A 60 12.13 8.22 -6.62
CA THR A 60 10.73 7.82 -6.45
C THR A 60 10.15 7.23 -7.74
N ILE A 61 10.41 7.84 -8.89
CA ILE A 61 9.99 7.33 -10.19
C ILE A 61 10.62 5.96 -10.47
N ALA A 62 11.91 5.78 -10.17
CA ALA A 62 12.58 4.49 -10.34
C ALA A 62 11.96 3.41 -9.45
N ALA A 63 11.70 3.73 -8.17
CA ALA A 63 11.04 2.81 -7.25
C ALA A 63 9.61 2.46 -7.68
N MET A 64 8.85 3.42 -8.23
CA MET A 64 7.54 3.17 -8.81
C MET A 64 7.61 2.24 -10.02
N GLY A 65 8.64 2.38 -10.87
CA GLY A 65 8.86 1.51 -12.02
C GLY A 65 9.06 0.04 -11.62
N ILE A 66 9.86 -0.21 -10.59
CA ILE A 66 10.08 -1.56 -10.05
C ILE A 66 8.76 -2.16 -9.55
N LYS A 67 8.00 -1.42 -8.74
CA LYS A 67 6.70 -1.89 -8.23
C LYS A 67 5.69 -2.15 -9.35
N ALA A 68 5.67 -1.32 -10.39
CA ALA A 68 4.80 -1.53 -11.55
C ALA A 68 5.18 -2.82 -12.29
N GLN A 69 6.46 -3.14 -12.39
CA GLN A 69 6.93 -4.38 -13.00
C GLN A 69 6.53 -5.62 -12.18
N ASP A 70 6.61 -5.54 -10.85
CA ASP A 70 6.13 -6.59 -9.95
C ASP A 70 4.63 -6.84 -10.14
N ILE A 71 3.83 -5.77 -10.21
CA ILE A 71 2.38 -5.86 -10.46
C ILE A 71 2.10 -6.51 -11.82
N LEU A 72 2.83 -6.14 -12.87
CA LEU A 72 2.69 -6.75 -14.19
C LEU A 72 3.01 -8.24 -14.19
N SER A 73 4.05 -8.66 -13.46
CA SER A 73 4.42 -10.07 -13.27
C SER A 73 3.33 -10.84 -12.52
N ILE A 74 2.74 -10.25 -11.48
CA ILE A 74 1.61 -10.85 -10.76
C ILE A 74 0.37 -10.95 -11.67
N ALA A 75 0.09 -9.92 -12.46
CA ALA A 75 -1.04 -9.93 -13.39
C ALA A 75 -0.87 -10.99 -14.49
N SER A 76 0.35 -11.16 -15.03
CA SER A 76 0.62 -12.17 -16.06
C SER A 76 0.49 -13.59 -15.50
N THR A 77 1.07 -13.85 -14.31
CA THR A 77 0.92 -15.14 -13.63
C THR A 77 -0.54 -15.45 -13.31
N LEU A 78 -1.32 -14.44 -12.87
CA LEU A 78 -2.75 -14.59 -12.66
C LEU A 78 -3.51 -14.90 -13.96
N GLY A 79 -3.13 -14.26 -15.08
CA GLY A 79 -3.68 -14.56 -16.40
C GLY A 79 -3.39 -15.99 -16.87
N GLU A 80 -2.18 -16.50 -16.61
CA GLU A 80 -1.83 -17.89 -16.87
C GLU A 80 -2.60 -18.88 -16.00
N LEU A 81 -2.80 -18.55 -14.72
CA LEU A 81 -3.59 -19.39 -13.82
C LEU A 81 -5.08 -19.39 -14.18
N SER A 82 -5.64 -18.24 -14.55
CA SER A 82 -7.04 -18.13 -14.95
C SER A 82 -7.31 -18.88 -16.25
N SER A 83 -6.43 -18.76 -17.25
CA SER A 83 -6.51 -19.53 -18.49
C SER A 83 -6.41 -21.04 -18.26
N LYS A 84 -5.50 -21.50 -17.38
CA LYS A 84 -5.43 -22.92 -16.96
C LYS A 84 -6.70 -23.39 -16.25
N LEU A 85 -7.32 -22.54 -15.43
CA LEU A 85 -8.59 -22.87 -14.76
C LEU A 85 -9.75 -22.96 -15.75
N VAL A 86 -9.81 -22.07 -16.73
CA VAL A 86 -10.83 -22.10 -17.79
C VAL A 86 -10.69 -23.36 -18.63
N SER A 87 -9.47 -23.74 -19.05
CA SER A 87 -9.27 -24.96 -19.84
C SER A 87 -9.68 -26.23 -19.07
N VAL A 88 -9.32 -26.31 -17.77
CA VAL A 88 -9.74 -27.45 -16.91
C VAL A 88 -11.26 -27.48 -16.71
N SER A 89 -11.93 -26.34 -16.72
CA SER A 89 -13.39 -26.27 -16.57
C SER A 89 -14.12 -26.75 -17.83
N CYS A 90 -13.57 -26.53 -19.02
CA CYS A 90 -14.12 -27.01 -20.29
C CYS A 90 -13.98 -28.54 -20.46
N ASP A 91 -12.91 -29.14 -19.95
CA ASP A 91 -12.69 -30.59 -20.05
C ASP A 91 -13.66 -31.42 -19.19
N LEU A 92 -14.42 -30.77 -18.28
CA LEU A 92 -15.37 -31.44 -17.39
C LEU A 92 -16.77 -31.67 -18.00
N GLU A 93 -17.07 -31.18 -19.21
CA GLU A 93 -18.42 -31.25 -19.79
C GLU A 93 -18.77 -32.58 -20.49
N THR A 94 -17.99 -33.66 -20.31
CA THR A 94 -18.28 -34.97 -20.95
C THR A 94 -18.61 -36.09 -19.97
N VAL A 95 -19.52 -35.87 -19.01
CA VAL A 95 -20.03 -36.97 -18.15
C VAL A 95 -21.57 -36.99 -18.08
N ASP A 96 -22.10 -38.09 -18.62
CA ASP A 96 -23.42 -38.75 -18.56
C ASP A 96 -24.49 -38.17 -17.60
N HIS A 97 -25.66 -37.82 -18.16
CA HIS A 97 -26.71 -37.01 -17.56
C HIS A 97 -27.87 -37.83 -16.97
N GLY A 98 -28.14 -37.64 -15.67
CA GLY A 98 -29.44 -38.00 -15.08
C GLY A 98 -29.44 -38.04 -13.56
N GLN A 99 -28.62 -38.91 -12.96
CA GLN A 99 -28.59 -39.10 -11.50
C GLN A 99 -27.37 -38.47 -10.83
N ASN A 100 -26.25 -38.33 -11.55
CA ASN A 100 -25.01 -37.77 -11.03
C ASN A 100 -25.06 -36.23 -10.87
N THR A 101 -25.95 -35.55 -11.60
CA THR A 101 -26.06 -34.07 -11.57
C THR A 101 -26.62 -33.56 -10.25
N GLN A 102 -27.64 -34.22 -9.69
CA GLN A 102 -28.20 -33.82 -8.39
C GLN A 102 -27.24 -34.11 -7.24
N ASP A 103 -26.56 -35.25 -7.26
CA ASP A 103 -25.54 -35.59 -6.27
C ASP A 103 -24.33 -34.65 -6.35
N LEU A 104 -23.93 -34.27 -7.56
CA LEU A 104 -22.89 -33.26 -7.78
C LEU A 104 -23.34 -31.88 -7.31
N ALA A 105 -24.59 -31.48 -7.57
CA ALA A 105 -25.15 -30.21 -7.11
C ALA A 105 -25.26 -30.17 -5.58
N ASN A 106 -25.67 -31.26 -4.95
CA ASN A 106 -25.70 -31.40 -3.50
C ASN A 106 -24.28 -31.30 -2.90
N LYS A 107 -23.29 -31.96 -3.50
CA LYS A 107 -21.88 -31.84 -3.08
C LYS A 107 -21.33 -30.44 -3.27
N ALA A 108 -21.63 -29.78 -4.39
CA ALA A 108 -21.22 -28.42 -4.67
C ALA A 108 -21.85 -27.44 -3.65
N ARG A 109 -23.11 -27.66 -3.29
CA ARG A 109 -23.80 -26.94 -2.22
C ARG A 109 -23.10 -27.13 -0.88
N ASP A 110 -22.76 -28.36 -0.50
CA ASP A 110 -22.08 -28.65 0.77
C ASP A 110 -20.70 -27.98 0.83
N ILE A 111 -19.94 -28.01 -0.26
CA ILE A 111 -18.64 -27.34 -0.38
C ILE A 111 -18.81 -25.82 -0.26
N PHE A 112 -19.79 -25.24 -0.96
CA PHE A 112 -20.10 -23.81 -0.89
C PHE A 112 -20.51 -23.39 0.52
N GLU A 113 -21.28 -24.22 1.21
CA GLU A 113 -21.70 -23.95 2.58
C GLU A 113 -20.48 -23.88 3.52
N ILE A 114 -19.50 -24.78 3.35
CA ILE A 114 -18.25 -24.79 4.13
C ILE A 114 -17.37 -23.58 3.81
N THR A 115 -17.18 -23.23 2.54
CA THR A 115 -16.30 -22.11 2.16
C THR A 115 -16.84 -20.76 2.62
N ASN A 116 -18.16 -20.60 2.61
CA ASN A 116 -18.83 -19.36 3.01
C ASN A 116 -19.17 -19.31 4.52
N ALA A 117 -19.01 -20.42 5.26
CA ALA A 117 -19.35 -20.46 6.69
C ALA A 117 -18.57 -19.45 7.53
N SER A 118 -17.26 -19.29 7.30
CA SER A 118 -16.43 -18.37 8.09
C SER A 118 -16.88 -16.91 7.96
N GLU A 119 -17.29 -16.48 6.77
CA GLU A 119 -17.76 -15.11 6.54
C GLU A 119 -19.13 -14.88 7.17
N LYS A 120 -20.02 -15.87 7.09
CA LYS A 120 -21.33 -15.82 7.75
C LYS A 120 -21.24 -15.82 9.27
N ILE A 121 -20.28 -16.57 9.83
CA ILE A 121 -20.02 -16.59 11.27
C ILE A 121 -19.57 -15.19 11.71
N ASN A 122 -18.58 -14.61 11.03
CA ASN A 122 -18.08 -13.27 11.36
C ASN A 122 -19.20 -12.22 11.23
N ALA A 123 -19.97 -12.24 10.14
CA ALA A 123 -21.10 -11.32 9.98
C ALA A 123 -22.16 -11.47 11.08
N SER A 124 -22.39 -12.69 11.58
CA SER A 124 -23.33 -12.95 12.68
C SER A 124 -22.77 -12.51 14.04
N LEU A 125 -21.45 -12.62 14.24
CA LEU A 125 -20.76 -12.08 15.42
C LEU A 125 -20.78 -10.55 15.44
N ASP A 126 -20.51 -9.92 14.30
CA ASP A 126 -20.56 -8.47 14.13
C ASP A 126 -21.97 -7.91 14.39
N ALA A 127 -23.02 -8.69 14.07
CA ALA A 127 -24.42 -8.35 14.33
C ALA A 127 -24.90 -8.68 15.76
N GLY A 128 -24.08 -9.31 16.60
CA GLY A 128 -24.45 -9.75 17.96
C GLY A 128 -25.38 -10.98 18.01
N HIS A 129 -25.55 -11.70 16.89
CA HIS A 129 -26.39 -12.91 16.80
C HIS A 129 -25.56 -14.17 17.09
N PHE A 130 -25.18 -14.37 18.36
CA PHE A 130 -24.27 -15.44 18.77
C PHE A 130 -24.85 -16.85 18.60
N VAL A 131 -26.17 -17.02 18.78
CA VAL A 131 -26.85 -18.31 18.59
C VAL A 131 -26.80 -18.75 17.13
N ASP A 132 -27.00 -17.81 16.21
CA ASP A 132 -26.93 -18.07 14.77
C ASP A 132 -25.49 -18.41 14.35
N ALA A 133 -24.50 -17.65 14.85
CA ALA A 133 -23.08 -17.93 14.63
C ALA A 133 -22.71 -19.36 15.09
N ALA A 134 -23.15 -19.75 16.29
CA ALA A 134 -22.92 -21.10 16.82
C ALA A 134 -23.61 -22.19 15.99
N MET A 135 -24.84 -21.93 15.52
CA MET A 135 -25.60 -22.86 14.69
C MET A 135 -24.92 -23.08 13.33
N ILE A 136 -24.47 -22.00 12.68
CA ILE A 136 -23.76 -22.04 11.40
C ILE A 136 -22.45 -22.82 11.55
N LEU A 137 -21.67 -22.54 12.61
CA LEU A 137 -20.43 -23.25 12.89
C LEU A 137 -20.65 -24.75 13.10
N ARG A 138 -21.67 -25.12 13.88
CA ARG A 138 -22.01 -26.52 14.14
C ARG A 138 -22.44 -27.23 12.85
N ARG A 139 -23.27 -26.59 12.04
CA ARG A 139 -23.76 -27.12 10.77
C ARG A 139 -22.61 -27.34 9.78
N ALA A 140 -21.76 -26.33 9.58
CA ALA A 140 -20.60 -26.41 8.70
C ALA A 140 -19.59 -27.50 9.13
N ARG A 141 -19.39 -27.68 10.45
CA ARG A 141 -18.55 -28.79 10.97
C ARG A 141 -19.19 -30.16 10.72
N ALA A 142 -20.51 -30.26 10.81
CA ALA A 142 -21.22 -31.52 10.55
C ALA A 142 -21.15 -31.91 9.07
N THR A 143 -21.34 -30.96 8.15
CA THR A 143 -21.21 -31.21 6.70
C THR A 143 -19.78 -31.57 6.34
N LEU A 144 -18.77 -30.87 6.88
CA LEU A 144 -17.37 -31.21 6.68
C LEU A 144 -17.03 -32.64 7.16
N LYS A 145 -17.51 -33.02 8.36
CA LYS A 145 -17.32 -34.39 8.88
C LYS A 145 -18.00 -35.44 8.00
N ALA A 146 -19.20 -35.15 7.49
CA ALA A 146 -19.91 -36.06 6.59
C ALA A 146 -19.14 -36.26 5.27
N LEU A 147 -18.60 -35.19 4.68
CA LEU A 147 -17.81 -35.24 3.44
C LEU A 147 -16.48 -35.98 3.61
N VAL A 148 -15.83 -35.86 4.76
CA VAL A 148 -14.59 -36.60 5.06
C VAL A 148 -14.87 -38.09 5.28
N LYS A 149 -16.01 -38.44 5.90
CA LYS A 149 -16.38 -39.83 6.19
C LYS A 149 -16.76 -40.62 4.93
N VAL A 150 -17.31 -39.96 3.90
CA VAL A 150 -17.65 -40.57 2.61
C VAL A 150 -16.77 -39.96 1.52
N PRO A 151 -15.49 -40.36 1.42
CA PRO A 151 -14.58 -39.83 0.41
C PRO A 151 -14.97 -40.36 -0.96
N THR A 152 -15.74 -39.57 -1.71
CA THR A 152 -15.90 -39.79 -3.15
C THR A 152 -14.67 -39.24 -3.89
N PRO A 153 -14.28 -39.81 -5.03
CA PRO A 153 -13.11 -39.34 -5.78
C PRO A 153 -13.21 -37.84 -6.14
N GLY A 154 -14.42 -37.33 -6.36
CA GLY A 154 -14.67 -35.90 -6.54
C GLY A 154 -14.42 -35.08 -5.27
N THR A 155 -14.99 -35.46 -4.12
CA THR A 155 -14.83 -34.71 -2.86
C THR A 155 -13.38 -34.68 -2.37
N SER A 156 -12.63 -35.76 -2.56
CA SER A 156 -11.19 -35.80 -2.27
C SER A 156 -10.40 -34.79 -3.11
N ARG A 157 -10.76 -34.62 -4.39
CA ARG A 157 -10.12 -33.61 -5.26
C ARG A 157 -10.41 -32.18 -4.81
N TRP A 158 -11.63 -31.90 -4.36
CA TRP A 158 -12.01 -30.57 -3.85
C TRP A 158 -11.39 -30.26 -2.49
N LEU A 159 -11.34 -31.24 -1.59
CA LEU A 159 -10.68 -31.09 -0.28
C LEU A 159 -9.16 -30.93 -0.42
N ALA A 160 -8.57 -31.41 -1.51
CA ALA A 160 -7.16 -31.18 -1.84
C ALA A 160 -6.90 -29.76 -2.39
N HIS A 161 -7.93 -29.00 -2.77
CA HIS A 161 -7.75 -27.63 -3.26
C HIS A 161 -7.27 -26.71 -2.12
N PRO A 162 -6.15 -25.97 -2.27
CA PRO A 162 -5.53 -25.20 -1.17
C PRO A 162 -6.48 -24.25 -0.46
N TYR A 163 -7.35 -23.56 -1.20
CA TYR A 163 -8.34 -22.63 -0.65
C TYR A 163 -9.40 -23.32 0.22
N VAL A 164 -9.98 -24.42 -0.27
CA VAL A 164 -11.02 -25.17 0.44
C VAL A 164 -10.42 -25.81 1.69
N HIS A 165 -9.22 -26.38 1.57
CA HIS A 165 -8.47 -26.95 2.67
C HIS A 165 -8.17 -25.91 3.76
N PHE A 166 -7.74 -24.70 3.38
CA PHE A 166 -7.50 -23.60 4.31
C PHE A 166 -8.77 -23.20 5.07
N LYS A 167 -9.88 -22.99 4.36
CA LYS A 167 -11.18 -22.62 4.99
C LYS A 167 -11.71 -23.75 5.88
N ALA A 168 -11.61 -25.01 5.46
CA ALA A 168 -12.00 -26.16 6.27
C ALA A 168 -11.17 -26.27 7.55
N ARG A 169 -9.85 -26.01 7.47
CA ARG A 169 -8.96 -26.00 8.63
C ARG A 169 -9.28 -24.85 9.60
N SER A 170 -9.68 -23.70 9.07
CA SER A 170 -10.15 -22.57 9.88
C SER A 170 -11.36 -22.94 10.73
N LEU A 171 -12.36 -23.62 10.14
CA LEU A 171 -13.56 -24.07 10.86
C LEU A 171 -13.28 -25.14 11.92
N LEU A 172 -12.26 -25.97 11.71
CA LEU A 172 -11.81 -26.97 12.67
C LEU A 172 -10.95 -26.38 13.79
N SER A 173 -10.49 -25.14 13.65
CA SER A 173 -9.66 -24.50 14.67
C SER A 173 -10.46 -24.28 15.95
N ALA A 174 -9.83 -24.55 17.09
CA ALA A 174 -10.40 -24.29 18.41
C ALA A 174 -10.62 -22.78 18.64
N LYS A 175 -9.79 -21.95 17.99
CA LYS A 175 -9.81 -20.48 18.07
C LYS A 175 -11.17 -19.89 17.70
N LEU A 176 -11.76 -20.34 16.59
CA LEU A 176 -13.06 -19.82 16.14
C LEU A 176 -14.19 -20.17 17.11
N SER A 177 -14.15 -21.34 17.74
CA SER A 177 -15.14 -21.70 18.78
C SER A 177 -14.96 -20.93 20.08
N THR A 178 -13.72 -20.64 20.49
CA THR A 178 -13.47 -19.84 21.68
C THR A 178 -13.82 -18.37 21.45
N GLU A 179 -13.66 -17.86 20.23
CA GLU A 179 -14.05 -16.50 19.86
C GLU A 179 -15.57 -16.33 19.91
N VAL A 180 -16.35 -17.25 19.34
CA VAL A 180 -17.82 -17.22 19.44
C VAL A 180 -18.31 -17.26 20.89
N VAL A 181 -17.63 -18.03 21.76
CA VAL A 181 -17.98 -18.14 23.19
C VAL A 181 -17.57 -16.89 23.96
N SER A 182 -16.35 -16.40 23.76
CA SER A 182 -15.84 -15.17 24.41
C SER A 182 -16.68 -13.95 24.02
N SER A 183 -17.02 -13.81 22.74
CA SER A 183 -17.89 -12.73 22.27
C SER A 183 -19.32 -12.86 22.80
N ALA A 184 -19.80 -14.06 23.14
CA ALA A 184 -21.10 -14.21 23.80
C ALA A 184 -21.04 -13.88 25.30
N GLU A 185 -19.92 -14.18 25.96
CA GLU A 185 -19.69 -13.87 27.39
C GLU A 185 -19.49 -12.37 27.64
N GLU A 186 -18.93 -11.61 26.70
CA GLU A 186 -18.76 -10.15 26.82
C GLU A 186 -20.07 -9.34 26.81
N TYR A 187 -21.17 -9.93 26.32
CA TYR A 187 -22.48 -9.27 26.17
C TYR A 187 -23.54 -9.75 27.17
N LEU A 188 -23.18 -10.68 28.08
CA LEU A 188 -23.99 -11.15 29.21
C LEU A 188 -23.61 -10.42 30.51
#